data_AF-A0A3C2B018-F1
#
_entry.id   AF-A0A3C2B018-F1
#
_cell.length_a   1.000
_cell.length_b   1.000
_cell.length_c   1.000
_cell.angle_alpha   90.00
_cell.angle_beta   90.00
_cell.angle_gamma   90.00
#
_symmetry.space_group_name_H-M   'P 1'
#
loop_
_entity.id
_entity.type
_entity.pdbx_description
1 polymer ?
#
loop_
_entity_poly.entity_id
_entity_poly.type
_entity_poly.pdbx_seq_one_letter_code
_entity_poly.pdbx_strand_id
1 'polypeptide(L)'
;MTEQRSGDGWWVTSFVIGIVALIVGVIGIALAAGDNESRSAAAAGGGTGGQTEFDVTLADISVSPRSIDVPEGQVVTLHVTNTGVMDHDLKVNGESGTRMLKPGESETIVVGPFSAATSAWCTVPGHRAAGMEMAINVVGGTPAGPAHEGSSAGGSSGGSGAGFATI
;
A
#
# COMPACT_ATOMS: atom_id res chain seq x y z
N MET A 1 -29.13 -27.64 -54.09
CA MET A 1 -29.77 -26.39 -53.62
C MET A 1 -30.63 -26.75 -52.42
N THR A 2 -30.37 -26.32 -51.18
CA THR A 2 -29.49 -25.24 -50.72
C THR A 2 -29.25 -25.45 -49.22
N GLU A 3 -28.02 -25.16 -48.85
CA GLU A 3 -27.34 -25.01 -47.56
C GLU A 3 -28.10 -25.16 -46.23
N GLN A 4 -27.57 -26.11 -45.46
CA GLN A 4 -27.14 -25.99 -44.06
C GLN A 4 -27.24 -24.58 -43.46
N ARG A 5 -28.08 -24.44 -42.44
CA ARG A 5 -28.22 -23.25 -41.59
C ARG A 5 -26.96 -23.11 -40.71
N SER A 6 -25.93 -22.48 -41.23
CA SER A 6 -24.78 -21.96 -40.48
C SER A 6 -25.23 -20.78 -39.61
N GLY A 7 -25.75 -21.07 -38.42
CA GLY A 7 -26.25 -20.07 -37.45
C GLY A 7 -25.44 -19.97 -36.15
N ASP A 8 -24.49 -20.88 -35.91
CA ASP A 8 -23.97 -21.10 -34.55
C ASP A 8 -22.45 -20.82 -34.42
N GLY A 9 -21.85 -20.14 -35.42
CA GLY A 9 -20.41 -19.85 -35.49
C GLY A 9 -20.01 -18.37 -35.51
N TRP A 10 -20.98 -17.45 -35.62
CA TRP A 10 -20.68 -16.02 -35.80
C TRP A 10 -20.42 -15.28 -34.46
N TRP A 11 -20.99 -15.76 -33.36
CA TRP A 11 -20.66 -15.21 -32.04
C TRP A 11 -19.29 -15.70 -31.52
N VAL A 12 -18.86 -16.89 -31.96
CA VAL A 12 -17.57 -17.48 -31.57
C VAL A 12 -16.40 -16.87 -32.35
N THR A 13 -16.58 -16.58 -33.64
CA THR A 13 -15.51 -15.98 -34.48
C THR A 13 -15.16 -14.54 -34.06
N SER A 14 -16.13 -13.74 -33.58
CA SER A 14 -15.84 -12.39 -33.07
C SER A 14 -15.09 -12.37 -31.74
N PHE A 15 -15.28 -13.38 -30.88
CA PHE A 15 -14.59 -13.47 -29.59
C PHE A 15 -13.14 -13.96 -29.73
N VAL A 16 -12.87 -14.86 -30.69
CA VAL A 16 -11.53 -15.41 -30.94
C VAL A 16 -10.60 -14.37 -31.62
N ILE A 17 -11.12 -13.50 -32.50
CA ILE A 17 -10.31 -12.44 -33.14
C ILE A 17 -9.88 -11.36 -32.13
N GLY A 18 -10.72 -11.06 -31.13
CA GLY A 18 -10.36 -10.15 -30.04
C GLY A 18 -9.26 -10.68 -29.12
N ILE A 19 -9.25 -11.98 -28.83
CA ILE A 19 -8.23 -12.62 -27.97
C ILE A 19 -6.89 -12.75 -28.69
N VAL A 20 -6.86 -13.04 -30.00
CA VAL A 20 -5.60 -13.13 -30.77
C VAL A 20 -4.92 -11.77 -30.92
N ALA A 21 -5.67 -10.66 -31.05
CA ALA A 21 -5.11 -9.32 -31.05
C ALA A 21 -4.50 -8.92 -29.69
N LEU A 22 -5.09 -9.40 -28.59
CA LEU A 22 -4.59 -9.17 -27.23
C LEU A 22 -3.31 -9.97 -26.96
N ILE A 23 -3.17 -11.18 -27.53
CA ILE A 23 -1.97 -12.02 -27.37
C ILE A 23 -0.78 -11.51 -28.21
N VAL A 24 -1.00 -11.01 -29.44
CA VAL A 24 0.09 -10.46 -30.27
C VAL A 24 0.63 -9.13 -29.73
N GLY A 25 -0.19 -8.32 -29.06
CA GLY A 25 0.27 -7.11 -28.35
C GLY A 25 1.21 -7.41 -27.17
N VAL A 26 1.07 -8.59 -26.53
CA VAL A 26 1.92 -9.00 -25.40
C VAL A 26 3.27 -9.57 -25.88
N ILE A 27 3.35 -10.14 -27.10
CA ILE A 27 4.60 -10.70 -27.65
C ILE A 27 5.49 -9.61 -28.27
N GLY A 28 4.95 -8.45 -28.69
CA GLY A 28 5.74 -7.31 -29.14
C GLY A 28 6.55 -6.59 -28.06
N ILE A 29 6.22 -6.80 -26.78
CA ILE A 29 6.92 -6.22 -25.62
C ILE A 29 8.06 -7.15 -25.12
N ALA A 30 8.15 -8.38 -25.64
CA ALA A 30 9.09 -9.39 -25.15
C ALA A 30 10.46 -9.43 -25.86
N LEU A 31 10.74 -8.51 -26.79
CA LEU A 31 12.02 -8.50 -27.54
C LEU A 31 12.81 -7.17 -27.44
N ALA A 32 12.48 -6.33 -26.46
CA ALA A 32 13.25 -5.11 -26.14
C ALA A 32 13.61 -4.99 -24.65
N ALA A 33 13.47 -6.07 -23.88
CA ALA A 33 13.87 -6.14 -22.47
C ALA A 33 15.15 -6.98 -22.33
N GLY A 34 16.22 -6.53 -22.97
CA GLY A 34 17.57 -6.89 -22.55
C GLY A 34 17.87 -6.25 -21.20
N ASP A 35 18.40 -7.05 -20.29
CA ASP A 35 19.30 -6.66 -19.21
C ASP A 35 18.84 -5.53 -18.27
N ASN A 36 17.87 -5.77 -17.40
CA ASN A 36 17.71 -4.96 -16.16
C ASN A 36 17.23 -5.80 -14.98
N GLU A 37 17.93 -6.90 -14.72
CA GLU A 37 17.91 -7.54 -13.40
C GLU A 37 18.63 -6.63 -12.39
N SER A 38 17.96 -6.33 -11.28
CA SER A 38 18.49 -5.65 -10.09
C SER A 38 18.75 -4.13 -10.17
N ARG A 39 17.67 -3.34 -10.23
CA ARG A 39 17.64 -2.08 -9.46
C ARG A 39 16.39 -2.05 -8.59
N SER A 40 16.65 -2.17 -7.29
CA SER A 40 15.76 -1.80 -6.20
C SER A 40 15.22 -0.38 -6.46
N ALA A 41 13.99 -0.28 -6.96
CA ALA A 41 13.29 0.99 -7.07
C ALA A 41 12.66 1.31 -5.72
N ALA A 42 13.45 1.93 -4.85
CA ALA A 42 12.89 2.70 -3.75
C ALA A 42 12.04 3.81 -4.39
N ALA A 43 10.72 3.70 -4.28
CA ALA A 43 9.81 4.74 -4.71
C ALA A 43 9.95 5.93 -3.75
N ALA A 44 10.82 6.87 -4.09
CA ALA A 44 10.83 8.20 -3.50
C ALA A 44 9.61 8.97 -4.04
N GLY A 45 8.50 8.93 -3.28
CA GLY A 45 7.27 9.67 -3.55
C GLY A 45 7.07 10.81 -2.55
N GLY A 46 7.92 11.83 -2.63
CA GLY A 46 7.62 13.14 -2.02
C GLY A 46 6.71 13.93 -2.96
N GLY A 47 5.42 14.04 -2.64
CA GLY A 47 4.45 14.76 -3.46
C GLY A 47 3.22 15.19 -2.66
N THR A 48 3.09 16.50 -2.45
CA THR A 48 1.96 17.20 -1.85
C THR A 48 0.61 16.80 -2.47
N GLY A 49 -0.31 16.28 -1.66
CA GLY A 49 -1.76 16.30 -1.91
C GLY A 49 -2.37 15.15 -2.74
N GLY A 50 -1.62 14.09 -3.05
CA GLY A 50 -2.18 12.87 -3.67
C GLY A 50 -2.67 11.86 -2.64
N GLN A 51 -3.83 11.24 -2.88
CA GLN A 51 -4.29 10.08 -2.09
C GLN A 51 -3.28 8.95 -2.26
N THR A 52 -2.83 8.37 -1.14
CA THR A 52 -1.95 7.19 -1.16
C THR A 52 -2.84 5.96 -1.34
N GLU A 53 -2.70 5.25 -2.45
CA GLU A 53 -3.56 4.11 -2.80
C GLU A 53 -2.73 2.87 -3.12
N PHE A 54 -3.22 1.69 -2.74
CA PHE A 54 -2.59 0.40 -3.02
C PHE A 54 -3.61 -0.64 -3.46
N ASP A 55 -3.25 -1.41 -4.49
CA ASP A 55 -3.95 -2.65 -4.85
C ASP A 55 -3.43 -3.81 -3.99
N VAL A 56 -4.33 -4.53 -3.34
CA VAL A 56 -4.02 -5.67 -2.48
C VAL A 56 -4.77 -6.91 -2.96
N THR A 57 -4.03 -8.00 -3.16
CA THR A 57 -4.59 -9.30 -3.57
C THR A 57 -4.50 -10.31 -2.44
N LEU A 58 -5.61 -11.01 -2.18
CA LEU A 58 -5.71 -12.13 -1.25
C LEU A 58 -5.85 -13.42 -2.06
N ALA A 59 -4.96 -14.39 -1.83
CA ALA A 59 -5.02 -15.70 -2.48
C ALA A 59 -4.42 -16.77 -1.57
N ASP A 60 -5.04 -17.96 -1.55
CA ASP A 60 -4.67 -19.11 -0.72
C ASP A 60 -4.51 -18.75 0.78
N ILE A 61 -3.29 -18.65 1.31
CA ILE A 61 -3.01 -18.12 2.66
C ILE A 61 -1.94 -17.03 2.53
N SER A 62 -2.18 -16.06 1.64
CA SER A 62 -1.22 -15.02 1.32
C SER A 62 -1.90 -13.69 0.98
N VAL A 63 -1.16 -12.62 1.26
CA VAL A 63 -1.49 -11.25 0.89
C VAL A 63 -0.34 -10.67 0.06
N SER A 64 -0.69 -9.97 -1.01
CA SER A 64 0.25 -9.31 -1.91
C SER A 64 -0.16 -7.86 -2.16
N PRO A 65 0.74 -6.87 -2.05
CA PRO A 65 2.14 -7.01 -1.60
C PRO A 65 2.23 -7.42 -0.12
N ARG A 66 3.41 -7.94 0.29
CA ARG A 66 3.67 -8.27 1.71
C ARG A 66 4.05 -7.06 2.55
N SER A 67 4.36 -5.93 1.93
CA SER A 67 4.66 -4.69 2.62
C SER A 67 4.29 -3.50 1.76
N ILE A 68 3.82 -2.43 2.41
CA ILE A 68 3.60 -1.11 1.80
C ILE A 68 4.29 -0.04 2.65
N ASP A 69 4.76 1.03 2.00
CA ASP A 69 5.35 2.19 2.67
C ASP A 69 4.38 3.36 2.58
N VAL A 70 3.96 3.89 3.72
CA VAL A 70 2.96 4.93 3.85
C VAL A 70 3.60 6.17 4.49
N PRO A 71 3.40 7.38 3.96
CA PRO A 71 3.93 8.57 4.61
C PRO A 71 3.28 8.80 5.98
N GLU A 72 4.05 9.28 6.96
CA GLU A 72 3.55 9.57 8.30
C GLU A 72 2.34 10.52 8.27
N GLY A 73 1.30 10.17 9.03
CA GLY A 73 0.08 10.95 9.17
C GLY A 73 -0.89 10.82 7.99
N GLN A 74 -0.60 9.99 6.99
CA GLN A 74 -1.49 9.80 5.83
C GLN A 74 -2.59 8.79 6.10
N VAL A 75 -3.75 9.11 5.52
CA VAL A 75 -4.85 8.16 5.27
C VAL A 75 -4.59 7.48 3.92
N VAL A 76 -4.89 6.18 3.84
CA VAL A 76 -4.59 5.34 2.69
C VAL A 76 -5.85 4.66 2.18
N THR A 77 -6.03 4.62 0.85
CA THR A 77 -7.03 3.80 0.18
C THR A 77 -6.43 2.42 -0.16
N LEU A 78 -7.09 1.33 0.22
CA LEU A 78 -6.70 -0.03 -0.19
C LEU A 78 -7.80 -0.62 -1.09
N HIS A 79 -7.43 -1.04 -2.29
CA HIS A 79 -8.28 -1.80 -3.21
C HIS A 79 -8.01 -3.28 -3.02
N VAL A 80 -8.82 -3.94 -2.21
CA VAL A 80 -8.60 -5.33 -1.82
C VAL A 80 -9.43 -6.25 -2.71
N THR A 81 -8.81 -7.27 -3.30
CA THR A 81 -9.49 -8.30 -4.10
C THR A 81 -9.09 -9.69 -3.63
N ASN A 82 -10.08 -10.56 -3.44
CA ASN A 82 -9.85 -11.97 -3.20
C ASN A 82 -9.85 -12.74 -4.53
N THR A 83 -8.68 -13.18 -4.98
CA THR A 83 -8.52 -14.01 -6.20
C THR A 83 -8.35 -15.48 -5.88
N GLY A 84 -8.31 -15.85 -4.60
CA GLY A 84 -8.24 -17.23 -4.13
C GLY A 84 -9.58 -17.97 -4.17
N VAL A 85 -9.57 -19.19 -3.66
CA VAL A 85 -10.75 -20.07 -3.57
C VAL A 85 -11.37 -20.13 -2.18
N MET A 86 -10.72 -19.54 -1.17
CA MET A 86 -11.20 -19.45 0.21
C MET A 86 -11.67 -18.02 0.53
N ASP A 87 -12.53 -17.89 1.54
CA ASP A 87 -12.94 -16.58 2.05
C ASP A 87 -11.80 -15.92 2.83
N HIS A 88 -11.60 -14.62 2.58
CA HIS A 88 -10.57 -13.84 3.24
C HIS A 88 -11.05 -12.43 3.59
N ASP A 89 -10.51 -11.90 4.67
CA ASP A 89 -10.56 -10.48 4.98
C ASP A 89 -9.14 -9.92 5.08
N LEU A 90 -9.04 -8.59 5.12
CA LEU A 90 -7.82 -7.88 5.44
C LEU A 90 -8.12 -6.84 6.51
N LYS A 91 -7.63 -7.07 7.73
CA LYS A 91 -7.82 -6.19 8.87
C LYS A 91 -6.50 -5.62 9.34
N VAL A 92 -6.39 -4.29 9.31
CA VAL A 92 -5.34 -3.52 9.99
C VAL A 92 -5.51 -3.71 11.49
N ASN A 93 -4.43 -4.15 12.16
CA ASN A 93 -4.43 -4.51 13.58
C ASN A 93 -5.49 -5.55 13.98
N GLY A 94 -6.06 -6.30 13.03
CA GLY A 94 -7.13 -7.26 13.31
C GLY A 94 -8.48 -6.61 13.64
N GLU A 95 -8.61 -5.29 13.51
CA GLU A 95 -9.79 -4.54 13.94
C GLU A 95 -10.52 -3.90 12.75
N SER A 96 -9.83 -3.02 12.01
CA SER A 96 -10.43 -2.22 10.94
C SER A 96 -9.98 -2.70 9.57
N GLY A 97 -10.88 -2.69 8.58
CA GLY A 97 -10.58 -3.14 7.23
C GLY A 97 -11.78 -3.79 6.57
N THR A 98 -11.54 -4.65 5.57
CA THR A 98 -12.60 -5.22 4.72
C THR A 98 -13.60 -6.04 5.54
N ARG A 99 -14.80 -6.26 5.00
CA ARG A 99 -15.61 -7.42 5.40
C ARG A 99 -14.92 -8.73 4.94
N MET A 100 -15.53 -9.86 5.28
CA MET A 100 -15.15 -11.13 4.66
C MET A 100 -15.50 -11.08 3.17
N LEU A 101 -14.51 -11.32 2.32
CA LEU A 101 -14.60 -11.33 0.86
C LEU A 101 -14.61 -12.78 0.36
N LYS A 102 -15.63 -13.14 -0.43
CA LYS A 102 -15.68 -14.43 -1.12
C LYS A 102 -14.71 -14.45 -2.31
N PRO A 103 -14.43 -15.63 -2.90
CA PRO A 103 -13.71 -15.75 -4.17
C PRO A 103 -14.28 -14.81 -5.25
N GLY A 104 -13.40 -13.99 -5.82
CA GLY A 104 -13.72 -13.02 -6.86
C GLY A 104 -14.34 -11.70 -6.36
N GLU A 105 -14.56 -11.53 -5.06
CA GLU A 105 -15.07 -10.27 -4.50
C GLU A 105 -13.94 -9.28 -4.22
N SER A 106 -14.27 -8.00 -4.36
CA SER A 106 -13.40 -6.87 -4.04
C SER A 106 -14.09 -5.89 -3.10
N GLU A 107 -13.28 -5.15 -2.34
CA GLU A 107 -13.72 -4.03 -1.52
C GLU A 107 -12.63 -2.96 -1.44
N THR A 108 -13.03 -1.70 -1.60
CA THR A 108 -12.17 -0.55 -1.35
C THR A 108 -12.41 -0.05 0.07
N ILE A 109 -11.34 0.04 0.86
CA ILE A 109 -11.37 0.54 2.24
C ILE A 109 -10.43 1.74 2.39
N VAL A 110 -10.75 2.62 3.34
CA VAL A 110 -9.91 3.75 3.71
C VAL A 110 -9.44 3.55 5.14
N VAL A 111 -8.13 3.52 5.37
CA VAL A 111 -7.49 3.18 6.64
C VAL A 111 -6.40 4.19 7.03
N GLY A 112 -6.01 4.19 8.30
CA GLY A 112 -5.15 5.21 8.89
C GLY A 112 -5.97 6.33 9.55
N PRO A 113 -5.39 7.51 9.81
CA PRO A 113 -4.01 7.88 9.50
C PRO A 113 -2.98 7.04 10.24
N PHE A 114 -1.81 6.81 9.64
CA PHE A 114 -0.74 6.00 10.24
C PHE A 114 0.38 6.88 10.82
N SER A 115 0.56 6.83 12.14
CA SER A 115 1.67 7.50 12.83
C SER A 115 2.81 6.56 13.21
N ALA A 116 2.59 5.26 13.15
CA ALA A 116 3.59 4.23 13.45
C ALA A 116 3.40 3.02 12.54
N ALA A 117 4.49 2.26 12.34
CA ALA A 117 4.44 1.02 11.58
C ALA A 117 3.48 0.02 12.24
N THR A 118 2.75 -0.72 11.43
CA THR A 118 1.71 -1.66 11.86
C THR A 118 1.60 -2.82 10.88
N SER A 119 0.71 -3.77 11.12
CA SER A 119 0.40 -4.82 10.15
C SER A 119 -1.10 -4.97 9.89
N ALA A 120 -1.41 -5.58 8.75
CA ALA A 120 -2.74 -6.03 8.39
C ALA A 120 -2.72 -7.53 8.12
N TRP A 121 -3.72 -8.27 8.57
CA TRP A 121 -3.78 -9.72 8.41
C TRP A 121 -5.21 -10.22 8.19
N CYS A 122 -5.32 -11.46 7.72
CA CYS A 122 -6.60 -12.16 7.67
C CYS A 122 -6.96 -12.72 9.05
N THR A 123 -8.18 -12.46 9.52
CA THR A 123 -8.66 -12.83 10.87
C THR A 123 -9.16 -14.26 10.97
N VAL A 124 -9.23 -14.99 9.84
CA VAL A 124 -9.58 -16.41 9.84
C VAL A 124 -8.57 -17.18 10.72
N PRO A 125 -9.05 -18.04 11.64
CA PRO A 125 -8.18 -18.75 12.58
C PRO A 125 -7.04 -19.49 11.88
N GLY A 126 -5.81 -19.27 12.37
CA GLY A 126 -4.60 -19.90 11.83
C GLY A 126 -3.96 -19.19 10.63
N HIS A 127 -4.67 -18.31 9.91
CA HIS A 127 -4.15 -17.70 8.68
C HIS A 127 -2.97 -16.76 8.95
N ARG A 128 -3.09 -15.88 9.96
CA ARG A 128 -1.96 -15.04 10.39
C ARG A 128 -0.76 -15.88 10.83
N ALA A 129 -0.99 -16.93 11.62
CA ALA A 129 0.08 -17.82 12.09
C ALA A 129 0.76 -18.58 10.93
N ALA A 130 0.03 -18.80 9.82
CA ALA A 130 0.55 -19.34 8.58
C ALA A 130 1.19 -18.30 7.65
N GLY A 131 1.25 -17.02 8.05
CA GLY A 131 1.95 -15.96 7.33
C GLY A 131 1.07 -15.06 6.44
N MET A 132 -0.26 -15.11 6.58
CA MET A 132 -1.18 -14.23 5.86
C MET A 132 -1.24 -12.84 6.53
N GLU A 133 -0.12 -12.12 6.45
CA GLU A 133 0.10 -10.80 7.04
C GLU A 133 0.88 -9.90 6.08
N MET A 134 0.51 -8.62 6.06
CA MET A 134 1.12 -7.54 5.30
C MET A 134 1.65 -6.48 6.28
N ALA A 135 2.89 -6.06 6.12
CA ALA A 135 3.48 -4.95 6.87
C ALA A 135 3.04 -3.61 6.27
N ILE A 136 2.74 -2.64 7.14
CA ILE A 136 2.48 -1.24 6.78
C ILE A 136 3.57 -0.42 7.46
N ASN A 137 4.60 -0.05 6.70
CA ASN A 137 5.69 0.76 7.21
C ASN A 137 5.31 2.24 7.12
N VAL A 138 5.71 3.03 8.12
CA VAL A 138 5.54 4.48 8.08
C VAL A 138 6.86 5.14 7.72
N VAL A 139 6.87 5.95 6.66
CA VAL A 139 8.06 6.63 6.11
C VAL A 139 7.90 8.15 6.15
N GLY A 140 9.03 8.87 6.09
CA GLY A 140 9.02 10.33 5.95
C GLY A 140 8.81 11.12 7.26
N GLY A 141 8.78 10.44 8.41
CA GLY A 141 8.86 11.11 9.69
C GLY A 141 10.23 11.76 9.89
N THR A 142 10.24 13.01 10.34
CA THR A 142 11.47 13.57 10.90
C THR A 142 11.84 12.68 12.07
N PRO A 143 13.08 12.14 12.18
CA PRO A 143 13.48 11.43 13.39
C PRO A 143 13.09 12.32 14.56
N ALA A 144 12.33 11.81 15.52
CA ALA A 144 12.07 12.52 16.76
C ALA A 144 13.43 12.76 17.42
N GLY A 145 14.04 13.91 17.09
CA GLY A 145 15.23 14.38 17.76
C GLY A 145 14.90 14.49 19.25
N PRO A 146 15.86 14.24 20.15
CA PRO A 146 15.61 14.35 21.57
C PRO A 146 14.97 15.71 21.85
N ALA A 147 13.84 15.70 22.55
CA ALA A 147 13.14 16.90 22.96
C ALA A 147 14.13 17.78 23.74
N HIS A 148 14.66 18.81 23.09
CA HIS A 148 15.34 19.89 23.79
C HIS A 148 14.23 20.77 24.30
N GLU A 149 13.94 20.66 25.60
CA GLU A 149 13.13 21.64 26.30
C GLU A 149 13.79 23.01 26.13
N GLY A 150 13.19 23.82 25.26
CA GLY A 150 13.55 25.22 25.10
C GLY A 150 13.19 25.97 26.37
N SER A 151 14.14 26.15 27.28
CA SER A 151 14.09 27.23 28.25
C SER A 151 14.51 28.52 27.55
N SER A 152 13.52 29.37 27.31
CA SER A 152 13.64 30.68 26.68
C SER A 152 14.60 31.61 27.42
N ALA A 153 15.32 32.41 26.63
CA ALA A 153 16.15 33.50 27.07
C ALA A 153 15.35 34.62 27.76
N GLY A 154 15.99 35.26 28.74
CA GLY A 154 15.57 36.54 29.30
C GLY A 154 16.80 37.30 29.79
N GLY A 155 17.45 38.05 28.90
CA GLY A 155 18.46 39.03 29.28
C GLY A 155 17.82 40.40 29.51
N SER A 156 18.30 41.14 30.53
CA SER A 156 18.56 42.58 30.45
C SER A 156 19.24 43.13 31.71
N SER A 157 20.42 43.69 31.46
CA SER A 157 21.17 44.78 32.11
C SER A 157 20.62 45.53 33.34
N GLY A 158 21.54 45.84 34.27
CA GLY A 158 21.60 47.15 34.92
C GLY A 158 22.17 47.18 36.35
N GLY A 159 23.21 47.98 36.58
CA GLY A 159 23.42 48.64 37.89
C GLY A 159 24.78 48.47 38.57
N SER A 160 25.69 49.41 38.32
CA SER A 160 26.91 49.70 39.10
C SER A 160 26.60 50.04 40.57
N GLY A 161 27.42 49.57 41.51
CA GLY A 161 27.36 50.00 42.92
C GLY A 161 28.63 49.62 43.69
N ALA A 162 29.36 50.65 44.12
CA ALA A 162 30.67 50.59 44.74
C ALA A 162 30.68 49.91 46.14
N GLY A 163 31.66 49.03 46.38
CA GLY A 163 31.97 48.49 47.71
C GLY A 163 33.15 49.24 48.34
N PHE A 164 32.87 50.06 49.35
CA PHE A 164 33.86 50.62 50.26
C PHE A 164 34.06 49.67 51.45
N ALA A 165 35.32 49.56 51.88
CA ALA A 165 35.77 48.84 53.06
C ALA A 165 35.44 49.58 54.38
N THR A 166 35.69 48.90 55.52
CA THR A 166 35.63 49.32 56.96
C THR A 166 34.41 48.69 57.66
N ILE A 167 34.49 47.95 58.77
CA ILE A 167 35.41 47.85 59.94
C ILE A 167 35.70 46.39 60.28
#